data_AF-A0AAW9IIH4-F1
#
_entry.id   AF-A0AAW9IIH4-F1
#
_cell.length_a   1.000
_cell.length_b   1.000
_cell.length_c   1.000
_cell.angle_alpha   90.00
_cell.angle_beta   90.00
_cell.angle_gamma   90.00
#
_symmetry.space_group_name_H-M   'P 1'
#
loop_
_entity.id
_entity.type
_entity.pdbx_description
1 polymer ?
#
loop_
_entity_poly.entity_id
_entity_poly.type
_entity_poly.pdbx_seq_one_letter_code
_entity_poly.pdbx_strand_id
1 'polypeptide(L)'
;FSRLRFSGKKYGLMALLILQMFPASMALPAILGVAYELPWGMDNHAFLIIVMCGASAYNIWLMKGFIQGLPKELDESAYVDGATHGQVFKKIILPLTKPMLGVIFFFSFIGTFGEFVLSAALLKDPSMKLLVMGLKSFMDKGVATNWTLYAAASVMATIPLAKLFVSIQKFVATGLVAGAVKE
;
A
#
# COMPACT_ATOMS: atom_id res chain seq x y z
N PHE A 1 -15.14 1.79 8.34
CA PHE A 1 -16.17 0.98 7.67
C PHE A 1 -16.53 -0.36 8.33
N SER A 2 -15.83 -0.89 9.34
CA SER A 2 -16.26 -2.15 9.96
C SER A 2 -17.22 -1.92 11.13
N ARG A 3 -16.74 -1.38 12.25
CA ARG A 3 -17.49 -1.27 13.52
C ARG A 3 -18.46 -0.08 13.62
N LEU A 4 -18.08 1.09 13.10
CA LEU A 4 -18.95 2.27 13.15
C LEU A 4 -20.09 2.20 12.11
N ARG A 5 -21.27 2.69 12.50
CA ARG A 5 -22.44 2.90 11.64
C ARG A 5 -22.56 4.39 11.33
N PHE A 6 -22.58 4.75 10.05
CA PHE A 6 -22.77 6.12 9.57
C PHE A 6 -23.50 6.09 8.22
N SER A 7 -24.21 7.17 7.90
CA SER A 7 -24.97 7.26 6.64
C SER A 7 -24.01 7.22 5.44
N GLY A 8 -24.40 6.53 4.37
CA GLY A 8 -23.57 6.43 3.16
C GLY A 8 -22.41 5.42 3.21
N LYS A 9 -22.24 4.68 4.31
CA LYS A 9 -21.14 3.69 4.50
C LYS A 9 -20.98 2.69 3.35
N LYS A 10 -22.07 2.15 2.79
CA LYS A 10 -22.04 1.20 1.67
C LYS A 10 -21.63 1.90 0.37
N TYR A 11 -22.22 3.06 0.09
CA TYR A 11 -21.94 3.84 -1.10
C TYR A 11 -20.52 4.40 -1.12
N GLY A 12 -20.04 4.96 0.00
CA GLY A 12 -18.66 5.45 0.10
C GLY A 12 -17.63 4.34 -0.08
N LEU A 13 -17.89 3.15 0.48
CA LEU A 13 -16.99 2.00 0.30
C LEU A 13 -16.98 1.49 -1.16
N MET A 14 -18.13 1.53 -1.83
CA MET A 14 -18.25 1.16 -3.24
C MET A 14 -17.64 2.21 -4.17
N ALA A 15 -17.82 3.50 -3.86
CA ALA A 15 -17.18 4.60 -4.57
C ALA A 15 -15.66 4.50 -4.53
N LEU A 16 -15.09 4.16 -3.37
CA LEU A 16 -13.65 3.92 -3.23
C LEU A 16 -13.14 2.80 -4.15
N LEU A 17 -13.91 1.72 -4.37
CA LEU A 17 -13.52 0.68 -5.32
C LEU A 17 -13.60 1.15 -6.76
N ILE A 18 -14.72 1.77 -7.12
CA ILE A 18 -14.96 2.23 -8.49
C ILE A 18 -13.86 3.22 -8.91
N LEU A 19 -13.51 4.15 -8.02
CA LEU A 19 -12.41 5.10 -8.25
C LEU A 19 -11.06 4.40 -8.45
N GLN A 20 -10.82 3.28 -7.77
CA GLN A 20 -9.55 2.54 -7.90
C GLN A 20 -9.49 1.62 -9.13
N MET A 21 -10.64 1.26 -9.71
CA MET A 21 -10.66 0.53 -10.99
C MET A 21 -10.15 1.41 -12.15
N PHE A 22 -10.11 2.72 -11.96
CA PHE A 22 -9.52 3.63 -12.93
C PHE A 22 -7.99 3.44 -12.95
N PRO A 23 -7.36 3.27 -14.13
CA PRO A 23 -5.92 3.05 -14.21
C PRO A 23 -5.15 4.23 -13.62
N ALA A 24 -4.26 3.96 -12.67
CA ALA A 24 -3.47 5.01 -12.00
C ALA A 24 -2.61 5.85 -12.98
N SER A 25 -2.20 5.25 -14.11
CA SER A 25 -1.47 5.94 -15.17
C SER A 25 -2.28 7.03 -15.88
N MET A 26 -3.63 6.92 -15.91
CA MET A 26 -4.48 7.96 -16.50
C MET A 26 -4.57 9.21 -15.63
N ALA A 27 -4.33 9.08 -14.31
CA ALA A 27 -4.28 10.22 -13.41
C ALA A 27 -2.95 10.99 -13.52
N LEU A 28 -1.97 10.47 -14.25
CA LEU A 28 -0.62 11.04 -14.30
C LEU A 28 -0.58 12.50 -14.78
N PRO A 29 -1.25 12.91 -15.87
CA PRO A 29 -1.25 14.32 -16.30
C PRO A 29 -1.85 15.25 -15.24
N ALA A 30 -2.90 14.81 -14.53
CA ALA A 30 -3.52 15.59 -13.46
C ALA A 30 -2.60 15.73 -12.25
N ILE A 31 -1.92 14.64 -11.85
CA ILE A 31 -0.92 14.66 -10.77
C ILE A 31 0.22 15.61 -11.13
N LEU A 32 0.70 15.59 -12.37
CA LEU A 32 1.74 16.51 -12.84
C LEU A 32 1.27 17.97 -12.82
N GLY A 33 0.03 18.24 -13.23
CA GLY A 33 -0.54 19.59 -13.14
C GLY A 33 -0.45 20.15 -11.71
N VAL A 34 -0.88 19.36 -10.71
CA VAL A 34 -0.78 19.74 -9.30
C VAL A 34 0.69 19.85 -8.84
N ALA A 35 1.55 18.94 -9.30
CA ALA A 35 2.97 18.94 -8.95
C ALA A 35 3.70 20.20 -9.44
N TYR A 36 3.34 20.72 -10.62
CA TYR A 36 3.93 21.95 -11.16
C TYR A 36 3.47 23.22 -10.44
N GLU A 37 2.26 23.23 -9.87
CA GLU A 37 1.77 24.37 -9.08
C GLU A 37 2.36 24.42 -7.66
N LEU A 38 2.80 23.27 -7.14
CA LEU A 38 3.38 23.17 -5.81
C LEU A 38 4.90 23.35 -5.86
N PRO A 39 5.50 24.21 -5.02
CA PRO A 39 6.96 24.44 -5.03
C PRO A 39 7.77 23.21 -4.59
N TRP A 40 7.14 22.20 -4.01
CA TRP A 40 7.73 20.93 -3.58
C TRP A 40 7.11 19.72 -4.30
N GLY A 41 6.39 19.93 -5.41
CA GLY A 41 5.70 18.86 -6.14
C GLY A 41 6.60 18.04 -7.06
N MET A 42 7.69 18.62 -7.55
CA MET A 42 8.69 17.94 -8.38
C MET A 42 9.96 17.64 -7.57
N ASP A 43 10.68 16.58 -7.94
CA ASP A 43 11.97 16.21 -7.34
C ASP A 43 11.96 16.06 -5.82
N ASN A 44 10.83 15.63 -5.27
CA ASN A 44 10.63 15.50 -3.83
C ASN A 44 10.01 14.15 -3.46
N HIS A 45 10.72 13.37 -2.64
CA HIS A 45 10.21 12.07 -2.16
C HIS A 45 8.96 12.22 -1.28
N ALA A 46 8.80 13.31 -0.53
CA ALA A 46 7.63 13.52 0.31
C ALA A 46 6.34 13.68 -0.53
N PHE A 47 6.41 14.43 -1.64
CA PHE A 47 5.28 14.54 -2.55
C PHE A 47 4.94 13.20 -3.20
N LEU A 48 5.95 12.46 -3.66
CA LEU A 48 5.76 11.11 -4.21
C LEU A 48 5.08 10.18 -3.18
N ILE A 49 5.53 10.18 -1.93
CA ILE A 49 4.93 9.38 -0.85
C ILE A 49 3.45 9.72 -0.68
N ILE A 50 3.09 11.01 -0.62
CA ILE A 50 1.69 11.45 -0.46
C ILE A 50 0.82 10.95 -1.62
N VAL A 51 1.29 11.09 -2.86
CA VAL A 51 0.57 10.61 -4.05
C VAL A 51 0.36 9.09 -3.97
N MET A 52 1.39 8.34 -3.57
CA MET A 52 1.31 6.87 -3.47
C MET A 52 0.40 6.38 -2.33
N CYS A 53 0.28 7.13 -1.23
CA CYS A 53 -0.65 6.80 -0.15
C CYS A 53 -2.13 6.87 -0.59
N GLY A 54 -2.44 7.67 -1.61
CA GLY A 54 -3.80 7.81 -2.15
C GLY A 54 -4.36 6.53 -2.79
N ALA A 55 -3.49 5.62 -3.26
CA ALA A 55 -3.87 4.42 -4.01
C ALA A 55 -4.27 3.21 -3.12
N SER A 56 -4.85 3.45 -1.94
CA SER A 56 -5.00 2.43 -0.88
C SER A 56 -6.42 1.88 -0.67
N ALA A 57 -7.40 2.21 -1.53
CA ALA A 57 -8.80 1.81 -1.34
C ALA A 57 -9.02 0.29 -1.18
N TYR A 58 -8.29 -0.53 -1.92
CA TYR A 58 -8.31 -2.00 -1.81
C TYR A 58 -7.89 -2.48 -0.41
N ASN A 59 -6.88 -1.84 0.18
CA ASN A 59 -6.41 -2.17 1.53
C ASN A 59 -7.49 -1.89 2.58
N ILE A 60 -8.34 -0.87 2.37
CA ILE A 60 -9.49 -0.59 3.24
C ILE A 60 -10.49 -1.74 3.19
N TRP A 61 -10.75 -2.29 1.99
CA TRP A 61 -11.63 -3.46 1.83
C TRP A 61 -11.07 -4.69 2.49
N LEU A 62 -9.79 -4.95 2.26
CA LEU A 62 -9.09 -6.09 2.77
C LEU A 62 -9.08 -6.07 4.31
N MET A 63 -8.74 -4.93 4.91
CA MET A 63 -8.80 -4.72 6.36
C MET A 63 -10.22 -4.78 6.91
N LYS A 64 -11.21 -4.21 6.20
CA LYS A 64 -12.62 -4.29 6.60
C LYS A 64 -13.08 -5.75 6.67
N GLY A 65 -12.78 -6.54 5.64
CA GLY A 65 -13.15 -7.95 5.58
C GLY A 65 -12.57 -8.73 6.77
N PHE A 66 -11.29 -8.51 7.07
CA PHE A 66 -10.63 -9.12 8.22
C PHE A 66 -11.28 -8.73 9.56
N ILE A 67 -11.52 -7.43 9.80
CA ILE A 67 -12.17 -6.97 11.05
C ILE A 67 -13.59 -7.53 11.17
N GLN A 68 -14.29 -7.76 10.06
CA GLN A 68 -15.63 -8.37 10.10
C GLN A 68 -15.63 -9.82 10.60
N GLY A 69 -14.52 -10.55 10.44
CA GLY A 69 -14.35 -11.89 11.01
C GLY A 69 -13.99 -11.92 12.49
N LEU A 70 -13.60 -10.78 13.09
CA LEU A 70 -13.31 -10.72 14.53
C LEU A 70 -14.60 -10.79 15.36
N PRO A 71 -14.64 -11.61 16.45
CA PRO A 71 -15.78 -11.70 17.35
C PRO A 71 -16.21 -10.31 17.85
N LYS A 72 -17.50 -10.01 17.77
CA LYS A 72 -18.04 -8.71 18.23
C LYS A 72 -18.16 -8.62 19.74
N GLU A 73 -18.29 -9.76 20.41
CA GLU A 73 -18.40 -9.88 21.87
C GLU A 73 -17.21 -9.24 22.60
N LEU A 74 -16.01 -9.26 21.99
CA LEU A 74 -14.82 -8.59 22.52
C LEU A 74 -14.98 -7.07 22.56
N ASP A 75 -15.66 -6.49 21.57
CA ASP A 75 -15.93 -5.06 21.55
C ASP A 75 -17.05 -4.72 22.55
N GLU A 76 -18.10 -5.55 22.60
CA GLU A 76 -19.28 -5.36 23.46
C GLU A 76 -18.93 -5.46 24.96
N SER A 77 -18.14 -6.46 25.35
CA SER A 77 -17.61 -6.59 26.71
C SER A 77 -16.77 -5.37 27.12
N ALA A 78 -15.90 -4.88 26.24
CA ALA A 78 -15.12 -3.68 26.51
C ALA A 78 -15.98 -2.42 26.67
N TYR A 79 -17.09 -2.30 25.91
CA TYR A 79 -18.03 -1.20 26.12
C TYR A 79 -18.76 -1.30 27.46
N VAL A 80 -19.10 -2.52 27.92
CA VAL A 80 -19.68 -2.76 29.25
C VAL A 80 -18.68 -2.36 30.35
N ASP A 81 -17.38 -2.59 30.14
CA ASP A 81 -16.30 -2.14 31.04
C ASP A 81 -16.01 -0.62 30.95
N GLY A 82 -16.83 0.14 30.21
CA GLY A 82 -16.70 1.60 30.08
C GLY A 82 -15.63 2.07 29.10
N ALA A 83 -15.09 1.19 28.24
CA ALA A 83 -14.11 1.59 27.25
C ALA A 83 -14.73 2.48 26.16
N THR A 84 -14.01 3.52 25.74
CA THR A 84 -14.40 4.36 24.61
C THR A 84 -14.10 3.68 23.27
N HIS A 85 -14.76 4.10 22.19
CA HIS A 85 -14.48 3.58 20.84
C HIS A 85 -12.99 3.63 20.43
N GLY A 86 -12.28 4.71 20.82
CA GLY A 86 -10.84 4.84 20.56
C GLY A 86 -10.00 3.84 21.35
N GLN A 87 -10.39 3.54 22.59
CA GLN A 87 -9.74 2.53 23.43
C GLN A 87 -9.97 1.12 22.88
N VAL A 88 -11.21 0.78 22.49
CA VAL A 88 -11.52 -0.51 21.85
C VAL A 88 -10.71 -0.67 20.57
N PHE A 89 -10.64 0.37 19.72
CA PHE A 89 -9.82 0.33 18.52
C PHE A 89 -8.34 0.07 18.83
N LYS A 90 -7.73 0.85 19.74
CA LYS A 90 -6.29 0.78 20.00
C LYS A 90 -5.88 -0.46 20.80
N LYS A 91 -6.69 -0.90 21.76
CA LYS A 91 -6.36 -1.97 22.71
C LYS A 91 -6.85 -3.35 22.27
N ILE A 92 -7.90 -3.44 21.46
CA ILE A 92 -8.51 -4.71 21.06
C ILE A 92 -8.36 -4.92 19.56
N ILE A 93 -8.93 -4.04 18.74
CA ILE A 93 -8.98 -4.24 17.27
C ILE A 93 -7.57 -4.17 16.66
N LEU A 94 -6.77 -3.18 17.01
CA LEU A 94 -5.45 -2.96 16.41
C LEU A 94 -4.48 -4.14 16.69
N PRO A 95 -4.36 -4.67 17.93
CA PRO A 95 -3.56 -5.87 18.18
C PRO A 95 -4.05 -7.11 17.42
N LEU A 96 -5.37 -7.33 17.34
CA LEU A 96 -5.96 -8.48 16.64
C LEU A 96 -5.78 -8.41 15.12
N THR A 97 -5.69 -7.20 14.56
CA THR A 97 -5.47 -6.97 13.12
C THR A 97 -4.00 -6.96 12.71
N LYS A 98 -3.05 -7.12 13.64
CA LYS A 98 -1.60 -7.16 13.35
C LYS A 98 -1.21 -8.11 12.21
N PRO A 99 -1.72 -9.37 12.12
CA PRO A 99 -1.39 -10.25 11.01
C PRO A 99 -1.80 -9.66 9.66
N MET A 100 -2.99 -9.04 9.61
CA MET A 100 -3.50 -8.41 8.40
C MET A 100 -2.74 -7.13 8.01
N LEU A 101 -2.29 -6.37 9.00
CA LEU A 101 -1.39 -5.24 8.77
C LEU A 101 -0.06 -5.70 8.14
N GLY A 102 0.48 -6.84 8.58
CA GLY A 102 1.66 -7.44 7.95
C GLY A 102 1.43 -7.80 6.47
N VAL A 103 0.28 -8.39 6.16
CA VAL A 103 -0.13 -8.71 4.78
C VAL A 103 -0.23 -7.44 3.93
N ILE A 104 -0.97 -6.43 4.39
CA ILE A 104 -1.14 -5.15 3.67
C ILE A 104 0.21 -4.46 3.46
N PHE A 105 1.03 -4.39 4.51
CA PHE A 105 2.35 -3.79 4.44
C PHE A 105 3.23 -4.49 3.39
N PHE A 106 3.24 -5.83 3.37
CA PHE A 106 4.02 -6.59 2.41
C PHE A 106 3.60 -6.31 0.96
N PHE A 107 2.30 -6.38 0.66
CA PHE A 107 1.81 -6.10 -0.69
C PHE A 107 2.02 -4.63 -1.10
N SER A 108 1.79 -3.68 -0.19
CA SER A 108 2.06 -2.27 -0.43
C SER A 108 3.55 -1.99 -0.64
N PHE A 109 4.42 -2.67 0.08
CA PHE A 109 5.87 -2.55 -0.11
C PHE A 109 6.28 -3.05 -1.48
N ILE A 110 5.84 -4.25 -1.91
CA ILE A 110 6.15 -4.77 -3.25
C ILE A 110 5.68 -3.81 -4.33
N GLY A 111 4.43 -3.34 -4.24
CA GLY A 111 3.85 -2.43 -5.23
C GLY A 111 4.59 -1.10 -5.30
N THR A 112 5.01 -0.56 -4.15
CA THR A 112 5.75 0.71 -4.07
C THR A 112 7.20 0.55 -4.51
N PHE A 113 7.84 -0.56 -4.13
CA PHE A 113 9.24 -0.83 -4.43
C PHE A 113 9.46 -1.05 -5.94
N GLY A 114 8.46 -1.58 -6.65
CA GLY A 114 8.47 -1.75 -8.10
C GLY A 114 7.86 -0.59 -8.89
N GLU A 115 7.43 0.49 -8.24
CA GLU A 115 6.79 1.61 -8.90
C GLU A 115 7.79 2.38 -9.78
N PHE A 116 7.42 2.64 -11.04
CA PHE A 116 8.27 3.35 -11.99
C PHE A 116 7.59 4.55 -12.65
N VAL A 117 6.28 4.50 -12.90
CA VAL A 117 5.58 5.47 -13.75
C VAL A 117 5.51 6.84 -13.09
N LEU A 118 5.06 6.89 -11.83
CA LEU A 118 4.95 8.12 -11.05
C LEU A 118 6.33 8.66 -10.69
N SER A 119 7.23 7.79 -10.22
CA SER A 119 8.60 8.16 -9.88
C SER A 119 9.37 8.71 -11.08
N ALA A 120 9.28 8.10 -12.27
CA ALA A 120 9.90 8.63 -13.47
C ALA A 120 9.29 9.94 -13.98
N ALA A 121 8.02 10.19 -13.69
CA ALA A 121 7.37 11.44 -14.05
C ALA A 121 7.74 12.58 -13.09
N LEU A 122 7.82 12.33 -11.79
CA LEU A 122 8.00 13.35 -10.75
C LEU A 122 9.46 13.59 -10.35
N LEU A 123 10.33 12.58 -10.46
CA LEU A 123 11.75 12.67 -10.08
C LEU A 123 12.64 12.75 -11.34
N LYS A 124 13.09 13.95 -11.67
CA LYS A 124 13.99 14.27 -12.77
C LYS A 124 15.44 14.40 -12.32
N ASP A 125 15.69 14.87 -11.10
CA ASP A 125 17.02 14.98 -10.52
C ASP A 125 17.69 13.59 -10.42
N PRO A 126 18.87 13.39 -11.04
CA PRO A 126 19.62 12.14 -10.93
C PRO A 126 19.91 11.67 -9.50
N SER A 127 20.07 12.59 -8.55
CA SER A 127 20.35 12.28 -7.14
C SER A 127 19.14 11.69 -6.40
N MET A 128 17.94 11.91 -6.92
CA MET A 128 16.67 11.49 -6.31
C MET A 128 16.11 10.20 -6.92
N LYS A 129 16.79 9.63 -7.93
CA LYS A 129 16.31 8.46 -8.68
C LYS A 129 16.18 7.22 -7.79
N LEU A 130 15.07 6.52 -7.96
CA LEU A 130 14.83 5.24 -7.31
C LEU A 130 15.58 4.10 -7.99
N LEU A 131 15.77 3.01 -7.25
CA LEU A 131 16.44 1.79 -7.73
C LEU A 131 15.84 1.29 -9.07
N VAL A 132 14.51 1.25 -9.17
CA VAL A 132 13.79 0.80 -10.38
C VAL A 132 14.12 1.66 -11.61
N MET A 133 14.27 2.97 -11.42
CA MET A 133 14.67 3.89 -12.49
C MET A 133 16.13 3.63 -12.91
N GLY A 134 17.00 3.31 -11.94
CA GLY A 134 18.37 2.86 -12.19
C GLY A 134 18.41 1.58 -13.01
N LEU A 135 17.59 0.58 -12.66
CA LEU A 135 17.48 -0.67 -13.43
C LEU A 135 17.04 -0.40 -14.88
N LYS A 136 16.02 0.45 -15.07
CA LYS A 136 15.53 0.82 -16.40
C LYS A 136 16.60 1.49 -17.27
N SER A 137 17.53 2.23 -16.65
CA SER A 137 18.63 2.86 -17.38
C SER A 137 19.60 1.89 -18.07
N PHE A 138 19.65 0.60 -17.65
CA PHE A 138 20.43 -0.44 -18.33
C PHE A 138 19.77 -0.95 -19.61
N MET A 139 18.48 -0.64 -19.81
CA MET A 139 17.73 -0.99 -21.03
C MET A 139 17.76 0.12 -22.08
N ASP A 140 17.83 1.39 -21.67
CA ASP A 140 17.59 2.53 -22.57
C ASP A 140 18.88 3.15 -23.16
N LYS A 141 20.07 2.60 -22.85
CA LYS A 141 21.39 3.17 -23.25
C LYS A 141 21.90 2.75 -24.64
N GLY A 142 21.05 2.81 -25.67
CA GLY A 142 21.46 2.83 -27.09
C GLY A 142 21.91 1.49 -27.70
N VAL A 143 21.27 1.15 -28.82
CA VAL A 143 21.56 0.07 -29.79
C VAL A 143 21.53 -1.39 -29.27
N ALA A 144 21.92 -1.69 -28.03
CA ALA A 144 21.76 -3.01 -27.44
C ALA A 144 21.51 -2.96 -25.93
N THR A 145 20.36 -3.47 -25.50
CA THR A 145 20.05 -3.68 -24.08
C THR A 145 21.13 -4.53 -23.42
N ASN A 146 21.72 -4.04 -22.33
CA ASN A 146 22.70 -4.83 -21.57
C ASN A 146 21.96 -5.78 -20.61
N TRP A 147 21.49 -6.90 -21.15
CA TRP A 147 20.76 -7.93 -20.42
C TRP A 147 21.54 -8.49 -19.24
N THR A 148 22.87 -8.59 -19.35
CA THR A 148 23.73 -9.10 -18.27
C THR A 148 23.71 -8.19 -17.05
N LEU A 149 23.92 -6.88 -17.25
CA LEU A 149 23.87 -5.91 -16.14
C LEU A 149 22.45 -5.77 -15.58
N TYR A 150 21.44 -5.76 -16.45
CA TYR A 150 20.05 -5.70 -16.02
C TYR A 150 19.67 -6.91 -15.16
N ALA A 151 20.05 -8.13 -15.57
CA ALA A 151 19.78 -9.35 -14.81
C ALA A 151 20.51 -9.34 -13.45
N ALA A 152 21.79 -8.98 -13.43
CA ALA A 152 22.57 -8.89 -12.19
C ALA A 152 21.94 -7.88 -11.21
N ALA A 153 21.59 -6.68 -11.69
CA ALA A 153 20.93 -5.66 -10.89
C ALA A 153 19.54 -6.08 -10.41
N SER A 154 18.78 -6.83 -11.21
CA SER A 154 17.46 -7.36 -10.85
C SER A 154 17.55 -8.39 -9.72
N VAL A 155 18.55 -9.27 -9.74
CA VAL A 155 18.81 -10.22 -8.65
C VAL A 155 19.16 -9.47 -7.37
N MET A 156 20.05 -8.47 -7.44
CA MET A 156 20.40 -7.64 -6.28
C MET A 156 19.21 -6.86 -5.73
N ALA A 157 18.37 -6.30 -6.60
CA ALA A 157 17.14 -5.58 -6.23
C ALA A 157 16.11 -6.49 -5.54
N THR A 158 16.15 -7.79 -5.78
CA THR A 158 15.25 -8.77 -5.15
C THR A 158 15.65 -9.11 -3.71
N ILE A 159 16.92 -8.94 -3.32
CA ILE A 159 17.42 -9.23 -1.97
C ILE A 159 16.62 -8.53 -0.85
N PRO A 160 16.36 -7.21 -0.89
CA PRO A 160 15.57 -6.55 0.16
C PRO A 160 14.12 -7.06 0.21
N LEU A 161 13.50 -7.37 -0.93
CA LEU A 161 12.17 -7.95 -1.00
C LEU A 161 12.13 -9.33 -0.32
N ALA A 162 13.12 -10.18 -0.61
CA ALA A 162 13.24 -11.50 -0.01
C ALA A 162 13.46 -11.43 1.52
N LYS A 163 14.33 -10.53 2.00
CA LYS A 163 14.54 -10.31 3.44
C LYS A 163 13.26 -9.85 4.14
N LEU A 164 12.52 -8.94 3.50
CA LEU A 164 11.24 -8.46 4.03
C LEU A 164 10.22 -9.60 4.11
N PHE A 165 10.10 -10.40 3.04
CA PHE A 165 9.20 -11.55 3.00
C PHE A 165 9.50 -12.53 4.14
N VAL A 166 10.77 -12.94 4.30
CA VAL A 166 11.18 -13.86 5.39
C VAL A 166 10.82 -13.32 6.77
N SER A 167 10.89 -12.00 6.96
CA SER A 167 10.54 -11.35 8.23
C SER A 167 9.03 -11.33 8.50
N ILE A 168 8.20 -11.32 7.47
CA ILE A 168 6.73 -11.13 7.57
C ILE A 168 5.93 -12.39 7.22
N GLN A 169 6.55 -13.44 6.66
CA GLN A 169 5.89 -14.67 6.19
C GLN A 169 4.96 -15.32 7.22
N LYS A 170 5.30 -15.23 8.53
CA LYS A 170 4.45 -15.74 9.63
C LYS A 170 3.10 -15.02 9.68
N PHE A 171 3.08 -13.71 9.47
CA PHE A 171 1.85 -12.92 9.42
C PHE A 171 1.05 -13.19 8.15
N VAL A 172 1.72 -13.44 7.01
CA VAL A 172 1.05 -13.75 5.74
C VAL A 172 0.32 -15.09 5.83
N ALA A 173 0.97 -16.11 6.35
CA ALA A 173 0.38 -17.44 6.52
C ALA A 173 -0.87 -17.41 7.43
N THR A 174 -0.81 -16.68 8.55
CA THR A 174 -1.96 -16.58 9.48
C THR A 174 -3.05 -15.64 8.97
N GLY A 175 -2.68 -14.49 8.40
CA GLY A 175 -3.63 -13.44 8.00
C GLY A 175 -4.51 -13.82 6.81
N LEU A 176 -3.96 -14.52 5.81
CA LEU A 176 -4.71 -14.94 4.63
C LEU A 176 -5.71 -16.06 4.95
N VAL A 177 -5.32 -16.97 5.84
CA VAL A 177 -6.14 -18.14 6.24
C VAL A 177 -7.24 -17.74 7.23
N ALA A 178 -6.94 -16.87 8.19
CA ALA A 178 -7.92 -16.42 9.19
C ALA A 178 -9.11 -15.64 8.60
N GLY A 179 -8.94 -15.01 7.42
CA GLY A 179 -10.05 -14.37 6.70
C GLY A 179 -10.90 -15.32 5.86
N ALA A 180 -10.44 -16.56 5.64
CA ALA A 180 -11.10 -17.56 4.80
C ALA A 180 -11.96 -18.55 5.58
N VAL A 181 -11.67 -18.75 6.88
CA VAL A 181 -12.46 -19.63 7.75
C VAL A 181 -13.63 -18.84 8.33
N LYS A 182 -14.80 -19.00 7.71
CA LYS A 182 -16.08 -18.71 8.37
C LYS A 182 -16.45 -19.92 9.22
N GLU A 183 -16.43 -19.76 10.54
CA GLU A 183 -17.43 -20.44 11.39
C GLU A 183 -18.47 -19.41 11.82
#